data_AF-A0AA39V2X2-F1
#
_entry.id   AF-A0AA39V2X2-F1
#
_cell.length_a   1.000
_cell.length_b   1.000
_cell.length_c   1.000
_cell.angle_alpha   90.00
_cell.angle_beta   90.00
_cell.angle_gamma   90.00
#
_symmetry.space_group_name_H-M   'P 1'
#
loop_
_entity.id
_entity.type
_entity.pdbx_description
1 polymer ?
#
loop_
_entity_poly.entity_id
_entity_poly.type
_entity_poly.pdbx_seq_one_letter_code
_entity_poly.pdbx_strand_id
1 'polypeptide(L)'
;MFSIPSFSLRLLRLLPALSSTVTLMFALDEHLIFGTWMHPSLRACANTHLPAWWTRGGLRWRWVIILGYPVNYILGILNLLAPVSPVPRGDYHHQLLQEAATGGGDSFSSGVKSWYALGLMFSVAHMVYARMALRLIADIEKGVPRENVTKSMARWLEMNWVRALTTDLPAWFCFVMAALKGL
;
A
#
# COMPACT_ATOMS: atom_id res chain seq x y z
N MET A 1 -22.36 8.77 -25.37
CA MET A 1 -22.56 9.73 -24.26
C MET A 1 -22.24 8.99 -22.96
N PHE A 2 -21.05 9.17 -22.39
CA PHE A 2 -20.70 8.55 -21.12
C PHE A 2 -21.56 9.20 -20.02
N SER A 3 -22.42 8.43 -19.37
CA SER A 3 -23.11 8.93 -18.18
C SER A 3 -22.03 9.08 -17.09
N ILE A 4 -21.70 10.31 -16.73
CA ILE A 4 -20.71 10.71 -15.70
C ILE A 4 -20.73 9.81 -14.45
N PRO A 5 -21.89 9.32 -13.94
CA PRO A 5 -21.95 8.40 -12.81
C PRO A 5 -21.16 7.08 -13.00
N SER A 6 -21.13 6.53 -14.22
CA SER A 6 -20.48 5.24 -14.50
C SER A 6 -18.95 5.34 -14.51
N PHE A 7 -18.42 6.42 -15.09
CA PHE A 7 -16.99 6.68 -15.13
C PHE A 7 -16.43 6.96 -13.73
N SER A 8 -17.11 7.83 -12.97
CA SER A 8 -16.72 8.16 -11.60
C SER A 8 -16.68 6.93 -10.69
N LEU A 9 -17.64 6.01 -10.84
CA LEU A 9 -17.67 4.76 -10.08
C LEU A 9 -16.52 3.82 -10.47
N ARG A 10 -16.22 3.68 -11.76
CA ARG A 10 -15.05 2.90 -12.23
C ARG A 10 -13.75 3.49 -11.69
N LEU A 11 -13.60 4.82 -11.72
CA LEU A 11 -12.44 5.49 -11.17
C LEU A 11 -12.31 5.21 -9.67
N LEU A 12 -13.39 5.37 -8.91
CA LEU A 12 -13.41 5.06 -7.48
C LEU A 12 -12.95 3.62 -7.19
N ARG A 13 -13.40 2.65 -8.00
CA ARG A 13 -13.02 1.23 -7.87
C ARG A 13 -11.55 0.95 -8.17
N LEU A 14 -10.96 1.71 -9.09
CA LEU A 14 -9.56 1.58 -9.48
C LEU A 14 -8.60 2.25 -8.47
N LEU A 15 -9.04 3.33 -7.83
CA LEU A 15 -8.18 4.18 -7.00
C LEU A 15 -7.44 3.45 -5.86
N PRO A 16 -8.05 2.51 -5.09
CA PRO A 16 -7.30 1.74 -4.09
C PRO A 16 -6.12 0.96 -4.67
N ALA A 17 -6.25 0.39 -5.87
CA ALA A 17 -5.17 -0.36 -6.53
C ALA A 17 -4.03 0.58 -6.97
N LEU A 18 -4.36 1.76 -7.51
CA LEU A 18 -3.37 2.76 -7.89
C LEU A 18 -2.62 3.30 -6.67
N SER A 19 -3.35 3.72 -5.65
CA SER A 19 -2.76 4.28 -4.43
C SER A 19 -1.91 3.25 -3.68
N SER A 20 -2.36 1.99 -3.57
CA SER A 20 -1.56 0.92 -2.96
C SER A 20 -0.33 0.56 -3.79
N THR A 21 -0.38 0.69 -5.12
CA THR A 21 0.81 0.55 -5.98
C THR A 21 1.85 1.60 -5.63
N VAL A 22 1.45 2.86 -5.44
CA VAL A 22 2.36 3.96 -5.04
C VAL A 22 3.01 3.67 -3.68
N THR A 23 2.24 3.25 -2.68
CA THR A 23 2.81 2.95 -1.36
C THR A 23 3.72 1.71 -1.37
N LEU A 24 3.41 0.70 -2.19
CA LEU A 24 4.26 -0.49 -2.35
C LEU A 24 5.57 -0.14 -3.07
N MET A 25 5.49 0.65 -4.14
CA MET A 25 6.68 1.15 -4.84
C MET A 25 7.55 1.98 -3.92
N PHE A 26 6.96 2.84 -3.08
CA PHE A 26 7.70 3.60 -2.09
C PHE A 26 8.48 2.68 -1.13
N ALA A 27 7.88 1.59 -0.66
CA ALA A 27 8.57 0.62 0.20
C ALA A 27 9.73 -0.09 -0.52
N LEU A 28 9.60 -0.36 -1.82
CA LEU A 28 10.69 -0.88 -2.66
C LEU A 28 11.80 0.16 -2.83
N ASP A 29 11.46 1.40 -3.15
CA ASP A 29 12.41 2.50 -3.31
C ASP A 29 13.22 2.73 -2.03
N GLU A 30 12.57 2.69 -0.87
CA GLU A 30 13.24 2.72 0.43
C GLU A 30 14.28 1.60 0.54
N HIS A 31 13.94 0.37 0.14
CA HIS A 31 14.88 -0.75 0.20
C HIS A 31 16.05 -0.57 -0.76
N LEU A 32 15.78 -0.15 -2.01
CA LEU A 32 16.81 0.04 -3.02
C LEU A 32 17.76 1.18 -2.65
N ILE A 33 17.21 2.36 -2.30
CA ILE A 33 18.00 3.56 -1.97
C ILE A 33 18.77 3.32 -0.67
N PHE A 34 18.11 2.89 0.41
CA PHE A 34 18.78 2.73 1.69
C PHE A 34 19.68 1.48 1.74
N GLY A 35 19.38 0.47 0.94
CA GLY A 35 20.26 -0.68 0.71
C GLY A 35 21.64 -0.27 0.17
N THR A 36 21.73 0.76 -0.67
CA THR A 36 23.04 1.23 -1.17
C THR A 36 23.97 1.69 -0.06
N TRP A 37 23.45 2.35 0.98
CA TRP A 37 24.23 2.78 2.15
C TRP A 37 24.81 1.60 2.94
N MET A 38 24.29 0.39 2.75
CA MET A 38 24.74 -0.83 3.45
C MET A 38 25.89 -1.54 2.77
N HIS A 39 26.33 -1.06 1.60
CA HIS A 39 27.47 -1.66 0.91
C HIS A 39 28.74 -1.61 1.80
N PRO A 40 29.52 -2.70 1.91
CA PRO A 40 30.67 -2.76 2.81
C PRO A 40 31.68 -1.62 2.62
N SER A 41 31.94 -1.20 1.38
CA SER A 41 32.85 -0.09 1.07
C SER A 41 32.35 1.28 1.53
N LEU A 42 31.05 1.43 1.79
CA LEU A 42 30.43 2.69 2.19
C LEU A 42 30.21 2.77 3.71
N ARG A 43 30.46 1.72 4.48
CA ARG A 43 30.11 1.66 5.92
C ARG A 43 30.68 2.82 6.74
N ALA A 44 31.95 3.17 6.55
CA ALA A 44 32.57 4.29 7.27
C ALA A 44 31.88 5.63 6.94
N CYS A 45 31.63 5.88 5.65
CA CYS A 45 30.90 7.05 5.17
C CYS A 45 29.46 7.07 5.71
N ALA A 46 28.75 5.95 5.61
CA ALA A 46 27.38 5.79 6.09
C ALA A 46 27.28 6.03 7.61
N ASN A 47 28.15 5.42 8.42
CA ASN A 47 28.15 5.62 9.87
C ASN A 47 28.35 7.10 10.25
N THR A 48 29.13 7.85 9.48
CA THR A 48 29.37 9.28 9.70
C THR A 48 28.21 10.17 9.24
N HIS A 49 27.62 9.88 8.07
CA HIS A 49 26.75 10.83 7.38
C HIS A 49 25.25 10.51 7.43
N LEU A 50 24.88 9.26 7.71
CA LEU A 50 23.47 8.83 7.68
C LEU A 50 22.56 9.58 8.67
N PRO A 51 22.99 9.93 9.90
CA PRO A 51 22.16 10.74 10.81
C PRO A 51 21.84 12.12 10.24
N ALA A 52 22.85 12.80 9.67
CA ALA A 52 22.69 14.12 9.08
C ALA A 52 21.83 14.07 7.81
N TRP A 53 21.99 13.02 7.00
CA TRP A 53 21.15 12.79 5.83
C TRP A 53 19.68 12.58 6.22
N TRP A 54 19.42 11.78 7.26
CA TRP A 54 18.05 11.45 7.66
C TRP A 54 17.32 12.64 8.29
N THR A 55 18.01 13.40 9.13
CA THR A 55 17.47 14.60 9.78
C THR A 55 17.22 15.76 8.80
N ARG A 56 18.00 15.89 7.72
CA ARG A 56 17.85 16.98 6.73
C ARG A 56 17.04 16.60 5.50
N GLY A 57 17.25 15.40 4.97
CA GLY A 57 16.66 14.89 3.74
C GLY A 57 15.57 13.84 3.97
N GLY A 58 15.84 12.84 4.82
CA GLY A 58 14.92 11.73 5.10
C GLY A 58 13.53 12.15 5.60
N LEU A 59 13.44 13.24 6.37
CA LEU A 59 12.17 13.80 6.83
C LEU A 59 11.22 14.23 5.71
N ARG A 60 11.76 14.65 4.55
CA ARG A 60 10.93 15.17 3.44
C ARG A 60 10.06 14.09 2.80
N TRP A 61 10.50 12.83 2.87
CA TRP A 61 9.85 11.71 2.20
C TRP A 61 8.76 11.07 3.07
N ARG A 62 8.76 11.34 4.39
CA ARG A 62 7.73 10.85 5.33
C ARG A 62 6.31 11.28 4.94
N TRP A 63 6.15 12.40 4.25
CA TRP A 63 4.84 12.87 3.79
C TRP A 63 4.16 11.89 2.84
N VAL A 64 4.92 11.14 2.05
CA VAL A 64 4.38 10.09 1.16
C VAL A 64 3.68 9.01 2.00
N ILE A 65 4.27 8.60 3.12
CA ILE A 65 3.67 7.62 4.04
C ILE A 65 2.50 8.24 4.80
N ILE A 66 2.69 9.43 5.38
CA ILE A 66 1.67 10.11 6.20
C ILE A 66 0.38 10.33 5.41
N LEU A 67 0.47 10.57 4.11
CA LEU A 67 -0.70 10.78 3.25
C LEU A 67 -1.14 9.49 2.54
N GLY A 68 -0.20 8.68 2.05
CA GLY A 68 -0.50 7.52 1.21
C GLY A 68 -1.34 6.44 1.92
N TYR A 69 -1.00 6.09 3.16
CA TYR A 69 -1.77 5.07 3.90
C TYR A 69 -3.19 5.54 4.26
N PRO A 70 -3.41 6.76 4.80
CA PRO A 70 -4.77 7.27 4.97
C PRO A 70 -5.58 7.33 3.68
N VAL A 71 -4.95 7.65 2.54
CA VAL A 71 -5.62 7.60 1.24
C VAL A 71 -6.06 6.18 0.91
N ASN A 72 -5.22 5.16 1.10
CA ASN A 72 -5.62 3.76 0.94
C ASN A 72 -6.82 3.40 1.83
N TYR A 73 -6.84 3.88 3.08
CA TYR A 73 -7.92 3.60 4.02
C TYR A 73 -9.23 4.22 3.56
N ILE A 74 -9.21 5.51 3.23
CA ILE A 74 -10.38 6.27 2.79
C ILE A 74 -10.94 5.63 1.52
N LEU A 75 -10.10 5.35 0.52
CA LEU A 75 -10.54 4.77 -0.75
C LEU A 75 -11.08 3.34 -0.57
N GLY A 76 -10.48 2.53 0.31
CA GLY A 76 -10.99 1.21 0.67
C GLY A 76 -12.39 1.30 1.31
N ILE A 77 -12.56 2.20 2.30
CA ILE A 77 -13.85 2.44 2.96
C ILE A 77 -14.90 2.92 1.97
N LEU A 78 -14.57 3.90 1.12
CA LEU A 78 -15.49 4.41 0.10
C LEU A 78 -15.98 3.31 -0.85
N ASN A 79 -15.12 2.34 -1.20
CA ASN A 79 -15.51 1.21 -2.03
C ASN A 79 -16.38 0.16 -1.31
N LEU A 80 -16.24 0.02 0.01
CA LEU A 80 -17.14 -0.82 0.81
C LEU A 80 -18.54 -0.22 0.89
N LEU A 81 -18.61 1.12 0.94
CA LEU A 81 -19.87 1.88 0.98
C LEU A 81 -20.50 2.07 -0.41
N ALA A 82 -19.70 2.01 -1.47
CA ALA A 82 -20.17 2.20 -2.83
C ALA A 82 -21.19 1.10 -3.26
N PRO A 83 -22.15 1.45 -4.14
CA PRO A 83 -23.03 0.47 -4.74
C PRO A 83 -22.24 -0.57 -5.55
N VAL A 84 -22.58 -1.84 -5.38
CA VAL A 84 -22.06 -2.92 -6.21
C VAL A 84 -23.03 -3.16 -7.36
N SER A 85 -23.01 -2.25 -8.33
CA SER A 85 -23.66 -2.49 -9.61
C SER A 85 -22.60 -2.98 -10.61
N PRO A 86 -22.85 -4.07 -11.36
CA PRO A 86 -22.05 -4.41 -12.52
C PRO A 86 -22.06 -3.19 -13.45
N VAL A 87 -20.89 -2.65 -13.81
CA VAL A 87 -20.89 -1.66 -14.89
C VAL A 87 -21.09 -2.44 -16.17
N PRO A 88 -22.09 -2.12 -17.01
CA PRO A 88 -22.37 -2.97 -18.14
C PRO A 88 -21.18 -3.07 -19.09
N ARG A 89 -20.67 -4.29 -19.29
CA ARG A 89 -20.02 -4.69 -20.54
C ARG A 89 -21.13 -5.07 -21.50
N GLY A 90 -20.98 -4.79 -22.79
CA GLY A 90 -22.05 -4.87 -23.79
C GLY A 90 -22.72 -6.23 -24.03
N ASP A 91 -22.52 -7.23 -23.16
CA ASP A 91 -22.92 -8.62 -23.34
C ASP A 91 -23.96 -9.05 -22.29
N TYR A 92 -25.05 -8.31 -22.18
CA TYR A 92 -26.11 -8.52 -21.17
C TYR A 92 -26.75 -9.91 -21.23
N HIS A 93 -26.82 -10.54 -22.41
CA HIS A 93 -27.65 -11.71 -22.61
C HIS A 93 -27.09 -12.99 -21.96
N HIS A 94 -25.77 -13.16 -21.95
CA HIS A 94 -25.15 -14.38 -21.40
C HIS A 94 -24.98 -14.31 -19.87
N GLN A 95 -24.80 -13.11 -19.33
CA GLN A 95 -24.65 -12.86 -17.89
C GLN A 95 -25.99 -12.92 -17.15
N LEU A 96 -27.06 -12.33 -17.71
CA LEU A 96 -28.40 -12.39 -17.12
C LEU A 96 -28.93 -13.82 -16.99
N LEU A 97 -28.66 -14.67 -17.99
CA LEU A 97 -29.06 -16.08 -17.96
C LEU A 97 -28.30 -16.87 -16.88
N GLN A 98 -27.04 -16.54 -16.63
CA GLN A 98 -26.22 -17.22 -15.64
C GLN A 98 -26.51 -16.74 -14.20
N GLU A 99 -26.82 -15.46 -14.01
CA GLU A 99 -27.25 -14.89 -12.73
C GLU A 99 -28.66 -15.35 -12.32
N ALA A 100 -29.60 -15.39 -13.27
CA ALA A 100 -30.95 -15.91 -13.04
C ALA A 100 -30.95 -17.43 -12.73
N ALA A 101 -30.01 -18.18 -13.31
CA ALA A 101 -29.88 -19.62 -13.05
C ALA A 101 -29.21 -19.97 -11.71
N THR A 102 -28.47 -19.04 -11.09
CA THR A 102 -27.64 -19.33 -9.90
C THR A 102 -28.03 -18.55 -8.64
N GLY A 103 -29.00 -17.63 -8.70
CA GLY A 103 -29.33 -16.77 -7.55
C GLY A 103 -28.15 -15.87 -7.11
N GLY A 104 -27.21 -15.58 -8.03
CA GLY A 104 -25.83 -15.20 -7.74
C GLY A 104 -25.53 -13.72 -7.47
N GLY A 105 -26.54 -12.84 -7.44
CA GLY A 105 -26.34 -11.39 -7.24
C GLY A 105 -25.63 -11.04 -5.93
N ASP A 106 -25.95 -11.76 -4.85
CA ASP A 106 -25.34 -11.56 -3.53
C ASP A 106 -23.91 -12.12 -3.46
N SER A 107 -23.59 -13.17 -4.22
CA SER A 107 -22.24 -13.78 -4.23
C SER A 107 -21.21 -12.90 -4.92
N PHE A 108 -21.58 -12.20 -5.99
CA PHE A 108 -20.65 -11.32 -6.71
C PHE A 108 -20.39 -10.04 -5.91
N SER A 109 -21.45 -9.44 -5.35
CA SER A 109 -21.37 -8.25 -4.50
C SER A 109 -20.55 -8.49 -3.24
N SER A 110 -20.84 -9.59 -2.53
CA SER A 110 -20.05 -10.02 -1.38
C SER A 110 -18.60 -10.33 -1.75
N GLY A 111 -18.36 -10.90 -2.94
CA GLY A 111 -17.02 -11.16 -3.47
C GLY A 111 -16.17 -9.89 -3.63
N VAL A 112 -16.66 -8.88 -4.35
CA VAL A 112 -15.92 -7.62 -4.58
C VAL A 112 -15.66 -6.88 -3.27
N LYS A 113 -16.68 -6.73 -2.41
CA LYS A 113 -16.52 -6.06 -1.11
C LYS A 113 -15.55 -6.81 -0.19
N SER A 114 -15.53 -8.14 -0.22
CA SER A 114 -14.57 -8.93 0.55
C SER A 114 -13.13 -8.62 0.16
N TRP A 115 -12.84 -8.45 -1.13
CA TRP A 115 -11.50 -8.04 -1.59
C TRP A 115 -11.12 -6.63 -1.12
N TYR A 116 -12.03 -5.66 -1.17
CA TYR A 116 -11.77 -4.33 -0.59
C TYR A 116 -11.58 -4.37 0.93
N ALA A 117 -12.35 -5.20 1.64
CA ALA A 117 -12.26 -5.34 3.09
C ALA A 117 -10.91 -5.96 3.50
N LEU A 118 -10.47 -7.02 2.82
CA LEU A 118 -9.17 -7.64 3.05
C LEU A 118 -8.03 -6.66 2.71
N GLY A 119 -8.13 -5.94 1.59
CA GLY A 119 -7.14 -4.93 1.21
C GLY A 119 -7.02 -3.81 2.26
N LEU A 120 -8.16 -3.34 2.78
CA LEU A 120 -8.21 -2.37 3.88
C LEU A 120 -7.59 -2.93 5.16
N MET A 121 -7.95 -4.16 5.54
CA MET A 121 -7.40 -4.83 6.72
C MET A 121 -5.87 -4.91 6.66
N PHE A 122 -5.30 -5.38 5.55
CA PHE A 122 -3.85 -5.43 5.38
C PHE A 122 -3.21 -4.04 5.35
N SER A 123 -3.87 -3.05 4.73
CA SER A 123 -3.39 -1.67 4.75
C SER A 123 -3.33 -1.12 6.17
N VAL A 124 -4.34 -1.37 7.01
CA VAL A 124 -4.34 -0.95 8.42
C VAL A 124 -3.32 -1.74 9.23
N ALA A 125 -3.11 -3.03 8.93
CA ALA A 125 -2.13 -3.88 9.60
C ALA A 125 -0.69 -3.35 9.46
N HIS A 126 -0.39 -2.54 8.42
CA HIS A 126 0.85 -1.77 8.32
C HIS A 126 1.20 -1.04 9.63
N MET A 127 0.20 -0.50 10.32
CA MET A 127 0.37 0.28 11.55
C MET A 127 0.93 -0.52 12.73
N VAL A 128 0.89 -1.86 12.68
CA VAL A 128 1.55 -2.73 13.67
C VAL A 128 3.06 -2.43 13.75
N TYR A 129 3.67 -2.09 12.62
CA TYR A 129 5.10 -1.80 12.51
C TYR A 129 5.47 -0.37 12.90
N ALA A 130 4.48 0.54 13.06
CA ALA A 130 4.73 1.98 13.24
C ALA A 130 5.63 2.29 14.44
N ARG A 131 5.38 1.64 15.60
CA ARG A 131 6.20 1.85 16.80
C ARG A 131 7.66 1.42 16.58
N MET A 132 7.88 0.30 15.92
CA MET A 132 9.23 -0.20 15.65
C MET A 132 9.94 0.68 14.62
N ALA A 133 9.25 1.07 13.55
CA ALA A 133 9.76 1.97 12.53
C ALA A 133 10.21 3.31 13.15
N LEU A 134 9.36 3.96 13.94
CA LEU A 134 9.67 5.23 14.58
C LEU A 134 10.87 5.15 15.53
N ARG A 135 11.00 4.04 16.29
CA ARG A 135 12.17 3.82 17.15
C ARG A 135 13.46 3.70 16.35
N LEU A 136 13.49 2.84 15.34
CA LEU A 136 14.69 2.62 14.52
C LEU A 136 15.08 3.87 13.75
N ILE A 137 14.10 4.62 13.26
CA ILE A 137 14.34 5.90 12.63
C ILE A 137 14.97 6.89 13.63
N ALA A 138 14.44 6.98 14.84
CA ALA A 138 15.01 7.84 15.88
C ALA A 138 16.45 7.42 16.24
N ASP A 139 16.74 6.11 16.24
CA ASP A 139 18.10 5.59 16.45
C ASP A 139 19.03 6.02 15.30
N ILE A 140 18.59 5.93 14.04
CA ILE A 140 19.35 6.40 12.87
C ILE A 140 19.62 7.90 12.96
N GLU A 141 18.59 8.71 13.26
CA GLU A 141 18.69 10.17 13.39
C GLU A 141 19.65 10.59 14.50
N LYS A 142 19.69 9.84 15.61
CA LYS A 142 20.56 10.11 16.76
C LYS A 142 21.95 9.46 16.61
N GLY A 143 22.19 8.72 15.54
CA GLY A 143 23.43 8.00 15.33
C GLY A 143 23.68 6.90 16.36
N VAL A 144 22.64 6.15 16.71
CA VAL A 144 22.67 5.04 17.67
C VAL A 144 22.68 3.71 16.90
N PRO A 145 23.53 2.73 17.28
CA PRO A 145 24.67 2.86 18.19
C PRO A 145 25.73 3.82 17.67
N ARG A 146 26.45 4.50 18.58
CA ARG A 146 27.55 5.40 18.20
C ARG A 146 28.57 4.65 17.34
N GLU A 147 29.06 5.32 16.31
CA GLU A 147 30.03 4.79 15.33
C GLU A 147 29.52 3.60 14.48
N ASN A 148 28.29 3.13 14.69
CA ASN A 148 27.73 1.97 14.00
C ASN A 148 26.24 2.14 13.67
N VAL A 149 25.88 3.31 13.16
CA VAL A 149 24.50 3.67 12.77
C VAL A 149 23.92 2.74 11.71
N THR A 150 24.80 2.20 10.85
CA THR A 150 24.43 1.21 9.82
C THR A 150 23.75 -0.03 10.39
N LYS A 151 24.00 -0.39 11.66
CA LYS A 151 23.26 -1.48 12.35
C LYS A 151 21.77 -1.17 12.50
N SER A 152 21.42 0.06 12.89
CA SER A 152 20.02 0.49 13.01
C SER A 152 19.36 0.62 11.65
N MET A 153 20.10 1.09 10.64
CA MET A 153 19.63 1.12 9.25
C MET A 153 19.35 -0.28 8.69
N ALA A 154 20.24 -1.24 8.90
CA ALA A 154 20.05 -2.63 8.46
C ALA A 154 18.78 -3.24 9.09
N ARG A 155 18.58 -3.03 10.40
CA ARG A 155 17.38 -3.50 11.10
C ARG A 155 16.11 -2.80 10.63
N TRP A 156 16.20 -1.51 10.30
CA TRP A 156 15.08 -0.78 9.72
C TRP A 156 14.73 -1.32 8.32
N LEU A 157 15.72 -1.57 7.47
CA LEU A 157 15.54 -2.15 6.14
C LEU A 157 14.90 -3.54 6.18
N GLU A 158 15.34 -4.40 7.09
CA GLU A 158 14.76 -5.73 7.31
C GLU A 158 13.29 -5.62 7.70
N MET A 159 12.98 -4.79 8.70
CA MET A 159 11.61 -4.52 9.12
C MET A 159 10.76 -3.93 7.98
N ASN A 160 11.31 -2.98 7.22
CA ASN A 160 10.65 -2.32 6.10
C ASN A 160 10.21 -3.34 5.05
N TRP A 161 11.10 -4.28 4.74
CA TRP A 161 10.86 -5.34 3.76
C TRP A 161 9.85 -6.37 4.27
N VAL A 162 9.98 -6.81 5.52
CA VAL A 162 9.02 -7.74 6.15
C VAL A 162 7.62 -7.13 6.18
N ARG A 163 7.50 -5.86 6.57
CA ARG A 163 6.24 -5.13 6.52
C ARG A 163 5.69 -5.07 5.10
N ALA A 164 6.49 -4.64 4.12
CA ALA A 164 6.07 -4.56 2.73
C ALA A 164 5.49 -5.89 2.21
N LEU A 165 6.14 -7.01 2.53
CA LEU A 165 5.70 -8.34 2.11
C LEU A 165 4.47 -8.86 2.87
N THR A 166 4.29 -8.49 4.13
CA THR A 166 3.22 -9.03 4.99
C THR A 166 1.97 -8.15 5.03
N THR A 167 2.08 -6.87 4.68
CA THR A 167 0.97 -5.91 4.70
C THR A 167 0.75 -5.27 3.34
N ASP A 168 1.78 -4.61 2.79
CA ASP A 168 1.58 -3.70 1.66
C ASP A 168 1.34 -4.47 0.34
N LEU A 169 2.08 -5.56 0.11
CA LEU A 169 1.92 -6.44 -1.05
C LEU A 169 0.58 -7.22 -1.03
N PRO A 170 0.16 -7.85 0.08
CA PRO A 170 -1.17 -8.45 0.19
C PRO A 170 -2.30 -7.42 0.01
N ALA A 171 -2.16 -6.23 0.58
CA ALA A 171 -3.14 -5.14 0.40
C ALA A 171 -3.29 -4.76 -1.08
N TRP A 172 -2.16 -4.51 -1.74
CA TRP A 172 -2.10 -4.22 -3.17
C TRP A 172 -2.77 -5.31 -4.00
N PHE A 173 -2.43 -6.58 -3.76
CA PHE A 173 -3.01 -7.71 -4.47
C PHE A 173 -4.54 -7.74 -4.30
N CYS A 174 -5.03 -7.58 -3.08
CA CYS A 174 -6.47 -7.56 -2.80
C CYS A 174 -7.17 -6.41 -3.54
N PHE A 175 -6.59 -5.21 -3.54
CA PHE A 175 -7.17 -4.07 -4.25
C PHE A 175 -7.14 -4.22 -5.77
N VAL A 176 -6.09 -4.82 -6.34
CA VAL A 176 -6.05 -5.17 -7.77
C VAL A 176 -7.15 -6.18 -8.10
N MET A 177 -7.31 -7.23 -7.30
CA MET A 177 -8.38 -8.23 -7.51
C MET A 177 -9.78 -7.62 -7.36
N ALA A 178 -9.96 -6.71 -6.41
CA ALA A 178 -11.21 -5.97 -6.25
C ALA A 178 -11.53 -5.12 -7.49
N ALA A 179 -10.53 -4.39 -8.03
CA ALA A 179 -10.68 -3.58 -9.22
C ALA A 179 -10.98 -4.44 -10.46
N LEU A 180 -10.23 -5.52 -10.70
CA LEU A 180 -10.46 -6.42 -11.83
C LEU A 180 -11.85 -7.06 -11.83
N LYS A 181 -12.39 -7.37 -10.64
CA LYS A 181 -13.74 -7.90 -10.48
C LYS A 181 -14.81 -6.81 -10.53
N GLY A 182 -14.49 -5.59 -10.10
CA GLY A 182 -15.43 -4.48 -9.99
C GLY A 182 -15.57 -3.61 -11.24
N LEU A 183 -14.73 -3.77 -12.27
CA LEU A 183 -14.71 -2.94 -13.49
C LEU A 183 -15.36 -3.60 -14.70
#